data_AF-A0A7X3T6U2-F1
#
_entry.id   AF-A0A7X3T6U2-F1
#
_cell.length_a   1.000
_cell.length_b   1.000
_cell.length_c   1.000
_cell.angle_alpha   90.00
_cell.angle_beta   90.00
_cell.angle_gamma   90.00
#
_symmetry.space_group_name_H-M   'P 1'
#
loop_
_entity.id
_entity.type
_entity.pdbx_description
1 polymer ?
#
loop_
_entity_poly.entity_id
_entity_poly.type
_entity_poly.pdbx_seq_one_letter_code
_entity_poly.pdbx_strand_id
1 'polypeptide(L)'
;MKIHKMNPADRLELTYKAVDVKGRLPNVDSIEFLRVEEPYHNGHRYGPFARVRYALDGVEQVDGLPLDISKGIFLSIYDDELREKLHPIAPMIVKILQEHAAKEPIENLKKANQQGVYQGAKESTIEGILEVLELRFRPNSMPDLKSILAGIDDLQRLKQLRRTAMQAQTLEEFINTLSDESL
;
A
#
# COMPACT_ATOMS: atom_id res chain seq x y z
N MET A 1 39.68 -16.23 20.34
CA MET A 1 38.75 -15.21 19.80
C MET A 1 37.32 -15.72 20.04
N LYS A 2 36.56 -15.12 20.96
CA LYS A 2 35.18 -15.56 21.26
C LYS A 2 34.24 -15.01 20.21
N ILE A 3 33.74 -15.86 19.32
CA ILE A 3 32.66 -15.53 18.39
C ILE A 3 31.42 -15.27 19.26
N HIS A 4 31.02 -14.01 19.40
CA HIS A 4 29.78 -13.68 20.07
C HIS A 4 28.63 -14.22 19.22
N LYS A 5 27.95 -15.25 19.71
CA LYS A 5 26.69 -15.70 19.12
C LYS A 5 25.68 -14.57 19.35
N MET A 6 25.36 -13.86 18.28
CA MET A 6 24.32 -12.83 18.27
C MET A 6 23.01 -13.45 18.73
N ASN A 7 22.34 -12.84 19.71
CA ASN A 7 21.09 -13.34 20.29
C ASN A 7 20.00 -13.29 19.19
N PRO A 8 19.18 -14.34 18.97
CA PRO A 8 18.09 -14.29 18.00
C PRO A 8 17.13 -13.11 18.20
N ALA A 9 17.01 -12.58 19.42
CA ALA A 9 16.23 -11.39 19.74
C ALA A 9 16.85 -10.06 19.24
N ASP A 10 18.14 -10.07 18.84
CA ASP A 10 18.83 -8.93 18.24
C ASP A 10 18.76 -8.94 16.70
N ARG A 11 18.04 -9.90 16.10
CA ARG A 11 17.73 -9.85 14.67
C ARG A 11 16.72 -8.74 14.43
N LEU A 12 17.22 -7.59 13.99
CA LEU A 12 16.40 -6.56 13.38
C LEU A 12 15.59 -7.19 12.24
N GLU A 13 14.29 -7.38 12.45
CA GLU A 13 13.35 -7.70 11.37
C GLU A 13 13.26 -6.47 10.47
N LEU A 14 14.07 -6.49 9.41
CA LEU A 14 14.04 -5.49 8.37
C LEU A 14 13.07 -5.95 7.29
N THR A 15 12.04 -5.16 7.05
CA THR A 15 11.21 -5.30 5.85
C THR A 15 11.84 -4.46 4.74
N TYR A 16 11.67 -4.84 3.48
CA TYR A 16 12.23 -4.11 2.35
C TYR A 16 11.13 -3.53 1.49
N LYS A 17 11.30 -2.26 1.09
CA LYS A 17 10.50 -1.66 0.02
C LYS A 17 11.33 -1.62 -1.25
N ALA A 18 10.74 -2.08 -2.36
CA ALA A 18 11.38 -2.09 -3.66
C ALA A 18 10.95 -0.86 -4.48
N VAL A 19 11.93 -0.12 -4.99
CA VAL A 19 11.74 0.95 -5.98
C VAL A 19 12.31 0.48 -7.32
N ASP A 20 11.46 0.38 -8.33
CA ASP A 20 11.88 0.01 -9.70
C ASP A 20 12.62 1.20 -10.35
N VAL A 21 13.80 0.90 -10.88
CA VAL A 21 14.69 1.87 -11.54
C VAL A 21 14.99 1.49 -12.99
N LYS A 22 14.39 0.41 -13.51
CA LYS A 22 14.61 -0.07 -14.86
C LYS A 22 14.25 0.99 -15.90
N GLY A 23 15.13 1.20 -16.87
CA GLY A 23 14.95 2.19 -17.95
C GLY A 23 15.08 3.66 -17.51
N ARG A 24 15.44 3.93 -16.25
CA ARG A 24 15.61 5.31 -15.72
C ARG A 24 17.06 5.73 -15.54
N LEU A 25 18.01 4.81 -15.75
CA LEU A 25 19.44 5.02 -15.59
C LEU A 25 20.14 4.97 -16.96
N PRO A 26 21.14 5.84 -17.21
CA PRO A 26 21.84 5.91 -18.50
C PRO A 26 22.89 4.81 -18.68
N ASN A 27 23.19 4.47 -19.94
CA ASN A 27 24.30 3.60 -20.40
C ASN A 27 24.53 2.32 -19.59
N VAL A 28 23.72 1.31 -19.88
CA VAL A 28 23.77 -0.01 -19.23
C VAL A 28 24.12 -1.08 -20.26
N ASP A 29 25.31 -1.01 -20.85
CA ASP A 29 25.71 -1.97 -21.90
C ASP A 29 25.94 -3.40 -21.36
N SER A 30 26.19 -3.54 -20.05
CA SER A 30 26.31 -4.84 -19.38
C SER A 30 25.64 -4.90 -17.99
N ILE A 31 25.38 -3.76 -17.34
CA ILE A 31 24.88 -3.71 -15.95
C ILE A 31 23.52 -3.01 -15.91
N GLU A 32 22.43 -3.76 -15.86
CA GLU A 32 21.07 -3.23 -15.75
C GLU A 32 20.66 -3.13 -14.28
N PHE A 33 20.14 -2.00 -13.81
CA PHE A 33 19.57 -1.93 -12.47
C PHE A 33 18.07 -2.20 -12.51
N LEU A 34 17.64 -3.11 -11.65
CA LEU A 34 16.26 -3.57 -11.62
C LEU A 34 15.50 -2.89 -10.48
N ARG A 35 16.06 -2.89 -9.27
CA ARG A 35 15.39 -2.30 -8.12
C ARG A 35 16.33 -1.87 -7.02
N VAL A 36 15.85 -0.94 -6.20
CA VAL A 36 16.48 -0.55 -4.93
C VAL A 36 15.62 -1.03 -3.78
N GLU A 37 16.25 -1.70 -2.81
CA GLU A 37 15.64 -2.24 -1.61
C GLU A 37 16.00 -1.36 -0.42
N GLU A 38 15.02 -0.62 0.09
CA GLU A 38 15.16 0.23 1.26
C GLU A 38 14.74 -0.56 2.51
N PRO A 39 15.60 -0.69 3.53
CA PRO A 39 15.25 -1.38 4.76
C PRO A 39 14.33 -0.52 5.63
N TYR A 40 13.32 -1.13 6.22
CA TYR A 40 12.35 -0.53 7.12
C TYR A 40 12.27 -1.31 8.42
N HIS A 41 12.09 -0.56 9.50
CA HIS A 41 11.82 -1.06 10.83
C HIS A 41 10.64 -0.29 11.43
N ASN A 42 9.61 -0.99 11.88
CA ASN A 42 8.37 -0.40 12.44
C ASN A 42 7.76 0.70 11.56
N GLY A 43 7.74 0.50 10.23
CA GLY A 43 7.18 1.47 9.27
C GLY A 43 8.07 2.67 8.97
N HIS A 44 9.24 2.78 9.59
CA HIS A 44 10.21 3.84 9.33
C HIS A 44 11.44 3.30 8.60
N ARG A 45 11.97 4.10 7.67
CA ARG A 45 13.19 3.73 6.95
C ARG A 45 14.38 3.64 7.91
N TYR A 46 15.08 2.51 7.85
CA TYR A 46 16.20 2.20 8.72
C TYR A 46 17.51 2.75 8.13
N GLY A 47 17.91 3.94 8.57
CA GLY A 47 19.17 4.58 8.19
C GLY A 47 19.25 5.01 6.71
N PRO A 48 20.38 5.60 6.30
CA PRO A 48 20.56 6.08 4.93
C PRO A 48 20.90 4.95 3.94
N PHE A 49 20.85 3.68 4.35
CA PHE A 49 21.34 2.58 3.54
C PHE A 49 20.24 1.98 2.68
N ALA A 50 20.60 1.54 1.48
CA ALA A 50 19.78 0.66 0.66
C ALA A 50 20.64 -0.41 -0.01
N ARG A 51 19.99 -1.41 -0.58
CA ARG A 51 20.64 -2.40 -1.45
C ARG A 51 20.14 -2.22 -2.87
N VAL A 52 21.04 -2.09 -3.82
CA VAL A 52 20.71 -1.97 -5.23
C VAL A 52 20.90 -3.33 -5.89
N ARG A 53 19.82 -3.91 -6.41
CA ARG A 53 19.89 -5.13 -7.22
C ARG A 53 20.09 -4.77 -8.68
N TYR A 54 21.01 -5.48 -9.30
CA TYR A 54 21.38 -5.31 -10.69
C TYR A 54 21.39 -6.65 -11.41
N ALA A 55 21.24 -6.61 -12.72
CA ALA A 55 21.52 -7.69 -13.61
C ALA A 55 22.82 -7.40 -14.36
N LEU A 56 23.66 -8.41 -14.49
CA LEU A 56 24.86 -8.39 -15.30
C LEU A 56 24.60 -9.28 -16.51
N ASP A 57 24.68 -8.71 -17.72
CA ASP A 57 24.39 -9.40 -18.99
C ASP A 57 23.02 -10.11 -18.97
N GLY A 58 22.02 -9.43 -18.41
CA GLY A 58 20.65 -9.96 -18.27
C GLY A 58 20.44 -10.94 -17.11
N VAL A 59 21.47 -11.26 -16.32
CA VAL A 59 21.36 -12.17 -15.16
C VAL A 59 21.27 -11.37 -13.87
N GLU A 60 20.11 -11.44 -13.19
CA GLU A 60 19.91 -10.81 -11.88
C GLU A 60 20.88 -11.37 -10.83
N GLN A 61 21.60 -10.47 -10.16
CA GLN A 61 22.51 -10.82 -9.10
C GLN A 61 21.75 -10.97 -7.78
N VAL A 62 22.02 -12.08 -7.08
CA VAL A 62 21.41 -12.40 -5.78
C VAL A 62 21.83 -11.38 -4.72
N ASP A 63 23.11 -11.02 -4.73
CA ASP A 63 23.67 -10.05 -3.81
C ASP A 63 23.52 -8.63 -4.38
N GLY A 64 22.84 -7.78 -3.62
CA GLY A 64 22.70 -6.37 -3.94
C GLY A 64 23.88 -5.53 -3.45
N LEU A 65 24.17 -4.44 -4.16
CA LEU A 65 25.24 -3.52 -3.82
C LEU A 65 24.77 -2.55 -2.73
N PRO A 66 25.49 -2.43 -1.60
CA PRO A 66 25.11 -1.51 -0.54
C PRO A 66 25.35 -0.06 -0.98
N LEU A 67 24.31 0.77 -0.89
CA LEU A 67 24.32 2.19 -1.24
C LEU A 67 24.06 3.03 0.01
N ASP A 68 24.89 4.03 0.26
CA ASP A 68 24.59 5.13 1.18
C ASP A 68 23.90 6.25 0.41
N ILE A 69 22.61 6.39 0.65
CA ILE A 69 21.74 7.34 -0.03
C ILE A 69 21.99 8.77 0.44
N SER A 70 22.49 8.96 1.66
CA SER A 70 22.86 10.29 2.15
C SER A 70 24.11 10.83 1.45
N LYS A 71 25.00 9.94 1.02
CA LYS A 71 26.25 10.28 0.36
C LYS A 71 26.20 10.09 -1.16
N GLY A 72 25.22 9.35 -1.67
CA GLY A 72 25.15 8.99 -3.09
C GLY A 72 26.35 8.14 -3.53
N ILE A 73 26.80 7.22 -2.67
CA ILE A 73 27.95 6.34 -2.95
C ILE A 73 27.63 4.90 -2.59
N PHE A 74 28.22 3.97 -3.33
CA PHE A 74 28.24 2.56 -2.96
C PHE A 74 29.33 2.28 -1.92
N LEU A 75 29.03 1.44 -0.94
CA LEU A 75 29.87 1.23 0.25
C LEU A 75 30.86 0.08 0.12
N SER A 76 30.61 -0.89 -0.75
CA SER A 76 31.43 -2.10 -0.85
C SER A 76 31.46 -2.60 -2.29
N ILE A 77 32.30 -1.97 -3.10
CA ILE A 77 32.63 -2.42 -4.45
C ILE A 77 34.11 -2.79 -4.45
N TYR A 78 34.42 -4.07 -4.62
CA TYR A 78 35.79 -4.59 -4.62
C TYR A 78 36.44 -4.60 -6.01
N ASP A 79 35.63 -4.40 -7.05
CA ASP A 79 36.04 -4.35 -8.45
C ASP A 79 36.15 -2.88 -8.88
N ASP A 80 37.36 -2.46 -9.29
CA ASP A 80 37.63 -1.07 -9.66
C ASP A 80 36.92 -0.66 -10.96
N GLU A 81 36.81 -1.55 -11.94
CA GLU A 81 36.08 -1.27 -13.19
C GLU A 81 34.59 -1.11 -12.93
N LEU A 82 34.04 -1.99 -12.08
CA LEU A 82 32.66 -1.88 -11.62
C LEU A 82 32.46 -0.57 -10.84
N ARG A 83 33.41 -0.19 -9.98
CA ARG A 83 33.34 1.05 -9.22
C ARG A 83 33.32 2.29 -10.11
N GLU A 84 34.14 2.34 -11.14
CA GLU A 84 34.14 3.44 -12.12
C GLU A 84 32.82 3.55 -12.86
N LYS A 85 32.19 2.41 -13.21
CA LYS A 85 30.86 2.38 -13.85
C LYS A 85 29.74 2.82 -12.90
N LEU A 86 29.82 2.44 -11.63
CA LEU A 86 28.78 2.66 -10.63
C LEU A 86 28.78 4.08 -10.03
N HIS A 87 29.96 4.68 -9.85
CA HIS A 87 30.11 6.00 -9.26
C HIS A 87 29.25 7.10 -9.92
N PRO A 88 29.23 7.25 -11.27
CA PRO A 88 28.39 8.27 -11.91
C PRO A 88 26.88 8.00 -11.80
N ILE A 89 26.47 6.75 -11.57
CA ILE A 89 25.07 6.34 -11.52
C ILE A 89 24.47 6.52 -10.12
N ALA A 90 25.28 6.40 -9.06
CA ALA A 90 24.81 6.47 -7.68
C ALA A 90 23.99 7.74 -7.35
N PRO A 91 24.39 8.96 -7.78
CA PRO A 91 23.57 10.16 -7.58
C PRO A 91 22.20 10.10 -8.28
N MET A 92 22.12 9.46 -9.45
CA MET A 92 20.86 9.29 -10.19
C MET A 92 19.92 8.35 -9.46
N ILE A 93 20.44 7.25 -8.90
CA ILE A 93 19.67 6.33 -8.07
C ILE A 93 19.10 7.07 -6.86
N VAL A 94 19.92 7.87 -6.16
CA VAL A 94 19.45 8.69 -5.03
C VAL A 94 18.33 9.65 -5.44
N LYS A 95 18.47 10.32 -6.59
CA LYS A 95 17.43 11.20 -7.12
C LYS A 95 16.12 10.46 -7.36
N ILE A 96 16.17 9.26 -7.94
CA ILE A 96 14.99 8.42 -8.17
C ILE A 96 14.29 8.08 -6.84
N LEU A 97 15.05 7.75 -5.81
CA LEU A 97 14.50 7.45 -4.48
C LEU A 97 13.84 8.68 -3.85
N GLN A 98 14.45 9.85 -3.98
CA GLN A 98 13.86 11.11 -3.52
C GLN A 98 12.53 11.42 -4.24
N GLU A 99 12.48 11.21 -5.55
CA GLU A 99 11.25 11.37 -6.34
C GLU A 99 10.16 10.36 -5.91
N HIS A 100 10.54 9.12 -5.61
CA HIS A 100 9.61 8.10 -5.12
C HIS A 100 9.04 8.50 -3.75
N ALA A 101 9.91 8.86 -2.81
CA ALA A 101 9.54 9.30 -1.48
C ALA A 101 8.64 10.56 -1.50
N ALA A 102 8.81 11.45 -2.49
CA ALA A 102 7.94 12.62 -2.66
C ALA A 102 6.55 12.27 -3.23
N LYS A 103 6.42 11.19 -4.02
CA LYS A 103 5.15 10.76 -4.63
C LYS A 103 4.28 9.98 -3.66
N GLU A 104 4.87 9.19 -2.76
CA GLU A 104 4.13 8.34 -1.82
C GLU A 104 3.10 9.08 -0.95
N PRO A 105 3.43 10.21 -0.29
CA PRO A 105 2.45 10.95 0.50
C PRO A 105 1.24 11.37 -0.32
N ILE A 106 1.45 11.77 -1.58
CA ILE A 106 0.40 12.24 -2.48
C ILE A 106 -0.52 11.09 -2.88
N GLU A 107 0.03 9.92 -3.20
CA GLU A 107 -0.78 8.74 -3.53
C GLU A 107 -1.56 8.21 -2.33
N ASN A 108 -0.94 8.21 -1.14
CA ASN A 108 -1.61 7.81 0.09
C ASN A 108 -2.75 8.78 0.45
N LEU A 109 -2.55 10.09 0.28
CA LEU A 109 -3.60 11.10 0.45
C LEU A 109 -4.74 10.91 -0.56
N LYS A 110 -4.43 10.59 -1.83
CA LYS A 110 -5.47 10.29 -2.84
C LYS A 110 -6.30 9.07 -2.46
N LYS A 111 -5.66 7.98 -2.02
CA LYS A 111 -6.35 6.78 -1.56
C LYS A 111 -7.20 7.05 -0.31
N ALA A 112 -6.66 7.76 0.66
CA ALA A 112 -7.40 8.16 1.87
C ALA A 112 -8.61 9.03 1.53
N ASN A 113 -8.47 9.98 0.59
CA ASN A 113 -9.59 10.81 0.15
C ASN A 113 -10.65 9.99 -0.61
N GLN A 114 -10.25 9.08 -1.50
CA GLN A 114 -11.17 8.17 -2.18
C GLN A 114 -11.93 7.27 -1.18
N GLN A 115 -11.23 6.75 -0.17
CA GLN A 115 -11.85 5.99 0.92
C GLN A 115 -12.82 6.86 1.73
N GLY A 116 -12.46 8.11 2.05
CA GLY A 116 -13.33 9.04 2.76
C GLY A 116 -14.61 9.37 1.98
N VAL A 117 -14.50 9.62 0.67
CA VAL A 117 -15.66 9.83 -0.21
C VAL A 117 -16.52 8.58 -0.29
N TYR A 118 -15.92 7.40 -0.42
CA TYR A 118 -16.63 6.13 -0.45
C TYR A 118 -17.39 5.88 0.86
N GLN A 119 -16.71 6.05 1.99
CA GLN A 119 -17.26 5.85 3.32
C GLN A 119 -18.38 6.84 3.61
N GLY A 120 -18.21 8.13 3.26
CA GLY A 120 -19.25 9.14 3.42
C GLY A 120 -20.49 8.85 2.58
N ALA A 121 -20.31 8.38 1.33
CA ALA A 121 -21.44 7.97 0.49
C ALA A 121 -22.15 6.71 1.04
N LYS A 122 -21.38 5.75 1.58
CA LYS A 122 -21.89 4.55 2.24
C LYS A 122 -22.72 4.92 3.48
N GLU A 123 -22.15 5.68 4.41
CA GLU A 123 -22.79 6.13 5.64
C GLU A 123 -24.06 6.94 5.35
N SER A 124 -23.99 7.92 4.45
CA SER A 124 -25.16 8.71 4.05
C SER A 124 -26.27 7.85 3.42
N THR A 125 -25.91 6.82 2.66
CA THR A 125 -26.91 5.91 2.08
C THR A 125 -27.55 5.04 3.16
N ILE A 126 -26.78 4.54 4.12
CA ILE A 126 -27.27 3.76 5.26
C ILE A 126 -28.23 4.61 6.11
N GLU A 127 -27.83 5.83 6.46
CA GLU A 127 -28.67 6.75 7.22
C GLU A 127 -29.98 7.04 6.48
N GLY A 128 -29.92 7.28 5.17
CA GLY A 128 -31.11 7.48 4.35
C GLY A 128 -32.04 6.25 4.25
N ILE A 129 -31.51 5.03 4.34
CA ILE A 129 -32.33 3.81 4.44
C ILE A 129 -33.07 3.79 5.77
N LEU A 130 -32.34 4.00 6.87
CA LEU A 130 -32.91 3.95 8.22
C LEU A 130 -33.98 5.02 8.41
N GLU A 131 -33.74 6.25 7.95
CA GLU A 131 -34.70 7.35 8.00
C GLU A 131 -36.01 7.00 7.25
N VAL A 132 -35.90 6.45 6.03
CA VAL A 132 -37.08 6.04 5.25
C VAL A 132 -37.89 4.97 6.00
N LEU A 133 -37.22 3.96 6.54
CA LEU A 133 -37.88 2.89 7.28
C LEU A 133 -38.52 3.41 8.57
N GLU A 134 -37.86 4.33 9.28
CA GLU A 134 -38.37 4.96 10.49
C GLU A 134 -39.65 5.75 10.21
N LEU A 135 -39.62 6.60 9.18
CA LEU A 135 -40.78 7.41 8.76
C LEU A 135 -41.98 6.56 8.35
N ARG A 136 -41.73 5.45 7.62
CA ARG A 136 -42.80 4.63 7.04
C ARG A 136 -43.40 3.65 8.03
N PHE A 137 -42.58 3.03 8.86
CA PHE A 137 -43.01 1.88 9.68
C PHE A 137 -43.02 2.16 11.18
N ARG A 138 -42.59 3.36 11.63
CA ARG A 138 -42.51 3.77 13.05
C ARG A 138 -42.02 2.65 14.00
N PRO A 139 -40.85 2.07 13.73
CA PRO A 139 -40.40 0.91 14.48
C PRO A 139 -39.86 1.34 15.84
N ASN A 140 -40.66 1.13 16.89
CA ASN A 140 -40.20 1.23 18.29
C ASN A 140 -39.12 0.19 18.65
N SER A 141 -38.65 -0.62 17.69
CA SER A 141 -37.57 -1.60 17.84
C SER A 141 -36.99 -1.90 16.45
N MET A 142 -35.98 -1.16 16.00
CA MET A 142 -35.13 -1.62 14.88
C MET A 142 -33.96 -2.42 15.47
N PRO A 143 -33.99 -3.76 15.47
CA PRO A 143 -32.83 -4.54 15.89
C PRO A 143 -31.74 -4.43 14.83
N ASP A 144 -30.52 -4.07 15.24
CA ASP A 144 -29.22 -4.16 14.54
C ASP A 144 -29.12 -3.83 13.05
N LEU A 145 -30.13 -3.18 12.47
CA LEU A 145 -30.23 -2.92 11.02
C LEU A 145 -29.06 -2.05 10.54
N LYS A 146 -28.65 -1.08 11.36
CA LYS A 146 -27.47 -0.26 11.10
C LYS A 146 -26.21 -1.11 10.98
N SER A 147 -26.01 -2.07 11.87
CA SER A 147 -24.86 -2.98 11.86
C SER A 147 -24.89 -3.90 10.64
N ILE A 148 -26.06 -4.43 10.28
CA ILE A 148 -26.24 -5.27 9.09
C ILE A 148 -25.91 -4.48 7.82
N LEU A 149 -26.48 -3.27 7.67
CA LEU A 149 -26.24 -2.40 6.52
C LEU A 149 -24.77 -1.93 6.44
N ALA A 150 -24.12 -1.69 7.59
CA ALA A 150 -22.70 -1.35 7.65
C ALA A 150 -21.79 -2.50 7.15
N GLY A 151 -22.24 -3.75 7.30
CA GLY A 151 -21.56 -4.93 6.75
C GLY A 151 -21.67 -5.08 5.23
N ILE A 152 -22.54 -4.30 4.57
CA ILE A 152 -22.66 -4.32 3.10
C ILE A 152 -21.63 -3.37 2.50
N ASP A 153 -20.59 -3.92 1.89
CA ASP A 153 -19.56 -3.09 1.26
C ASP A 153 -19.98 -2.53 -0.09
N ASP A 154 -20.89 -3.16 -0.83
CA ASP A 154 -21.32 -2.68 -2.13
C ASP A 154 -22.28 -1.46 -2.03
N LEU A 155 -21.77 -0.29 -2.42
CA LEU A 155 -22.54 0.96 -2.44
C LEU A 155 -23.74 0.90 -3.40
N GLN A 156 -23.66 0.15 -4.51
CA GLN A 156 -24.80 0.01 -5.43
C GLN A 156 -25.91 -0.82 -4.79
N ARG A 157 -25.55 -1.89 -4.07
CA ARG A 157 -26.49 -2.67 -3.27
C ARG A 157 -27.18 -1.80 -2.22
N LEU A 158 -26.44 -0.94 -1.51
CA LEU A 158 -27.05 0.02 -0.56
C LEU A 158 -28.01 1.00 -1.24
N LYS A 159 -27.65 1.54 -2.41
CA LYS A 159 -28.57 2.42 -3.18
C LYS A 159 -29.84 1.68 -3.62
N GLN A 160 -29.72 0.40 -3.98
CA GLN A 160 -30.86 -0.43 -4.32
C GLN A 160 -31.75 -0.69 -3.11
N LEU A 161 -31.15 -1.04 -1.96
CA LEU A 161 -31.88 -1.20 -0.70
C LEU A 161 -32.61 0.07 -0.29
N ARG A 162 -32.03 1.26 -0.52
CA ARG A 162 -32.74 2.53 -0.29
C ARG A 162 -34.01 2.65 -1.14
N ARG A 163 -33.98 2.23 -2.40
CA ARG A 163 -35.18 2.20 -3.25
C ARG A 163 -36.19 1.18 -2.74
N THR A 164 -35.73 -0.01 -2.37
CA THR A 164 -36.57 -1.06 -1.79
C THR A 164 -37.25 -0.58 -0.50
N ALA A 165 -36.53 0.12 0.39
CA ALA A 165 -37.08 0.71 1.61
C ALA A 165 -38.21 1.71 1.34
N MET A 166 -38.17 2.43 0.21
CA MET A 166 -39.24 3.34 -0.22
C MET A 166 -40.45 2.61 -0.82
N GLN A 167 -40.27 1.39 -1.34
CA GLN A 167 -41.28 0.64 -2.09
C GLN A 167 -41.96 -0.46 -1.28
N ALA A 168 -41.24 -1.05 -0.30
CA ALA A 168 -41.73 -2.15 0.52
C ALA A 168 -43.06 -1.78 1.20
N GLN A 169 -44.02 -2.69 1.24
CA GLN A 169 -45.31 -2.46 1.90
C GLN A 169 -45.22 -2.67 3.41
N THR A 170 -44.24 -3.45 3.87
CA THR A 170 -44.00 -3.75 5.29
C THR A 170 -42.51 -3.73 5.63
N LEU A 171 -42.18 -3.59 6.91
CA LEU A 171 -40.79 -3.69 7.39
C LEU A 171 -40.22 -5.12 7.18
N GLU A 172 -41.04 -6.15 7.35
CA GLU A 172 -40.66 -7.55 7.15
C GLU A 172 -40.29 -7.85 5.69
N GLU A 173 -41.06 -7.33 4.74
CA GLU A 173 -40.76 -7.42 3.31
C GLU A 173 -39.39 -6.81 2.98
N PHE A 174 -39.07 -5.65 3.57
CA PHE A 174 -37.73 -5.07 3.43
C PHE A 174 -36.64 -5.95 4.05
N ILE A 175 -36.84 -6.45 5.28
CA ILE A 175 -35.86 -7.29 5.98
C ILE A 175 -35.55 -8.55 5.16
N ASN A 176 -36.56 -9.17 4.55
CA ASN A 176 -36.36 -10.35 3.71
C ASN A 176 -35.41 -10.07 2.53
N THR A 177 -35.40 -8.85 1.98
CA THR A 177 -34.45 -8.47 0.91
C THR A 177 -32.99 -8.34 1.38
N LEU A 178 -32.76 -8.23 2.69
CA LEU A 178 -31.40 -8.27 3.25
C LEU A 178 -30.87 -9.72 3.32
N SER A 179 -31.77 -10.69 3.50
CA SER A 179 -31.45 -12.12 3.66
C SER A 179 -31.32 -12.88 2.33
N ASP A 180 -31.90 -12.36 1.25
CA ASP A 180 -32.10 -13.10 -0.01
C ASP A 180 -30.85 -13.29 -0.90
N GLU A 181 -29.64 -12.92 -0.45
CA GLU A 181 -28.39 -13.30 -1.13
C GLU A 181 -27.29 -13.68 -0.13
N SER A 182 -27.45 -14.89 0.43
CA SER A 182 -26.37 -15.72 0.96
C SER A 182 -26.08 -16.87 -0.01
N LEU A 183 -25.75 -16.60 -1.28
CA LEU A 183 -25.24 -17.57 -2.25
C LEU A 183 -24.23 -16.90 -3.19
#